data_AF-A0A0Q8WP93-F1
#
_entry.id   AF-A0A0Q8WP93-F1
#
_cell.length_a   1.000
_cell.length_b   1.000
_cell.length_c   1.000
_cell.angle_alpha   90.00
_cell.angle_beta   90.00
_cell.angle_gamma   90.00
#
_symmetry.space_group_name_H-M   'P 1'
#
loop_
_entity.id
_entity.type
_entity.pdbx_description
1 polymer ?
#
loop_
_entity_poly.entity_id
_entity_poly.type
_entity_poly.pdbx_seq_one_letter_code
_entity_poly.pdbx_strand_id
1 'polypeptide(L)'
;MNVRADAIRLAVFATVGALILVLLYLTLGETRLGPTKDYRVVMADASGLEAGDVVRVAGVRVGQVDGLSVADGGENLVEVAFHVEEDQPLTDATQVLVRYENLLGDRYLELQQPPGEGAPLAAGATIPVDRTTPALDLDVLLNGFRPLFRGLEPGQVNELASNLIATLQGRGGTVESLLARTGSLTNGLADDGKAITSLIDNLDVLLGSLDSRDAQLRQTIGKFRTLVSGLAKDKDPIAASVTSINQMAATLADLFHEGREPFKQTVIAVKDLAKLLNTNTRTLNKVLASLPGAYQTLDRIASHGNIFNFYLCSAQVAISGPGGKTIRTPVVRSQLERCN
;
A
#
# COMPACT_ATOMS: atom_id res chain seq x y z
N MET A 1 -30.58 -18.72 62.20
CA MET A 1 -30.29 -18.85 60.75
C MET A 1 -31.63 -18.92 60.03
N ASN A 2 -31.99 -17.88 59.27
CA ASN A 2 -33.29 -17.81 58.61
C ASN A 2 -33.17 -18.40 57.20
N VAL A 3 -33.25 -19.73 57.13
CA VAL A 3 -33.07 -20.53 55.90
C VAL A 3 -33.91 -20.00 54.72
N ARG A 4 -35.10 -19.45 54.99
CA ARG A 4 -35.96 -18.84 53.96
C ARG A 4 -35.38 -17.56 53.35
N ALA A 5 -34.76 -16.71 54.15
CA ALA A 5 -34.16 -15.46 53.66
C ALA A 5 -32.92 -15.74 52.80
N ASP A 6 -32.11 -16.73 53.21
CA ASP A 6 -30.92 -17.15 52.46
C ASP A 6 -31.31 -17.84 51.14
N ALA A 7 -32.37 -18.67 51.14
CA ALA A 7 -32.91 -19.28 49.92
C ALA A 7 -33.44 -18.24 48.91
N ILE A 8 -34.13 -17.19 49.38
CA ILE A 8 -34.61 -16.10 48.51
C ILE A 8 -33.42 -15.33 47.90
N ARG A 9 -32.39 -15.03 48.70
CA ARG A 9 -31.18 -14.36 48.20
C ARG A 9 -30.46 -15.19 47.15
N LEU A 10 -30.34 -16.50 47.36
CA LEU A 10 -29.74 -17.41 46.38
C LEU A 10 -30.55 -17.47 45.08
N ALA A 11 -31.88 -17.55 45.19
CA ALA A 11 -32.77 -17.57 44.02
C ALA A 11 -32.67 -16.26 43.21
N VAL A 12 -32.66 -15.11 43.88
CA VAL A 12 -32.48 -13.80 43.22
C VAL A 12 -31.11 -13.73 42.55
N PHE A 13 -30.04 -14.13 43.23
CA PHE A 13 -28.69 -14.14 42.64
C PHE A 13 -28.60 -15.05 41.42
N ALA A 14 -29.14 -16.27 41.49
CA ALA A 14 -29.16 -17.20 40.37
C ALA A 14 -29.98 -16.66 39.18
N THR A 15 -31.11 -16.02 39.45
CA THR A 15 -31.97 -15.43 38.40
C THR A 15 -31.28 -14.26 37.71
N VAL A 16 -30.66 -13.36 38.48
CA VAL A 16 -29.89 -12.22 37.95
C VAL A 16 -28.67 -12.73 37.18
N GLY A 17 -27.96 -13.73 37.71
CA GLY A 17 -26.83 -14.37 37.02
C GLY A 17 -27.25 -14.99 35.69
N ALA A 18 -28.36 -15.73 35.66
CA ALA A 18 -28.90 -16.30 34.43
C ALA A 18 -29.31 -15.22 33.43
N LEU A 19 -29.97 -14.14 33.88
CA LEU A 19 -30.34 -13.01 33.01
C LEU A 19 -29.12 -12.30 32.43
N ILE A 20 -28.07 -12.08 33.22
CA ILE A 20 -26.82 -11.49 32.72
C ILE A 20 -26.15 -12.43 31.72
N LEU A 21 -26.14 -13.73 31.98
CA LEU A 21 -25.54 -14.72 31.09
C LEU A 21 -26.29 -14.81 29.76
N VAL A 22 -27.62 -14.78 29.79
CA VAL A 22 -28.47 -14.68 28.59
C VAL A 22 -28.24 -13.36 27.87
N LEU A 23 -28.18 -12.23 28.59
CA LEU A 23 -27.92 -10.92 27.98
C LEU A 23 -26.55 -10.90 27.29
N LEU A 24 -25.50 -11.37 27.97
CA LEU A 24 -24.15 -11.47 27.40
C LEU A 24 -24.15 -12.39 26.17
N TYR A 25 -24.84 -13.53 26.24
CA TYR A 25 -24.98 -14.42 25.08
C TYR A 25 -25.69 -13.73 23.91
N LEU A 26 -26.73 -12.94 24.16
CA LEU A 26 -27.45 -12.23 23.11
C LEU A 26 -26.69 -11.02 22.55
N THR A 27 -25.81 -10.38 23.33
CA THR A 27 -25.04 -9.22 22.89
C THR A 27 -23.67 -9.57 22.29
N LEU A 28 -23.03 -10.62 22.79
CA LEU A 28 -21.71 -11.08 22.35
C LEU A 28 -21.80 -12.29 21.42
N GLY A 29 -22.86 -13.09 21.54
CA GLY A 29 -23.17 -14.10 20.54
C GLY A 29 -23.47 -13.37 19.24
N GLU A 30 -22.61 -13.57 18.24
CA GLU A 30 -22.80 -13.01 16.91
C GLU A 30 -24.00 -13.62 16.16
N THR A 31 -24.86 -14.34 16.87
CA THR A 31 -26.13 -14.89 16.41
C THR A 31 -27.12 -13.75 16.20
N ARG A 32 -27.24 -13.27 14.96
CA ARG A 32 -28.37 -12.42 14.58
C ARG A 32 -29.64 -13.26 14.61
N LEU A 33 -30.55 -12.94 15.53
CA LEU A 33 -31.91 -13.47 15.58
C LEU A 33 -32.75 -12.75 14.51
N GLY A 34 -32.57 -13.14 13.25
CA GLY A 34 -33.34 -12.64 12.11
C GLY A 34 -33.82 -13.79 11.23
N PRO A 35 -34.82 -13.56 10.36
CA PRO A 35 -35.18 -14.56 9.35
C PRO A 35 -34.03 -14.75 8.38
N THR A 36 -33.68 -16.00 8.11
CA THR A 36 -32.60 -16.41 7.21
C THR A 36 -33.13 -17.35 6.13
N LYS A 37 -32.39 -17.45 5.03
CA LYS A 37 -32.61 -18.41 3.96
C LYS A 37 -31.39 -19.32 3.84
N ASP A 38 -31.65 -20.62 3.82
CA ASP A 38 -30.63 -21.64 3.68
C ASP A 38 -30.25 -21.81 2.21
N TYR A 39 -28.97 -22.09 1.95
CA TYR A 39 -28.43 -22.41 0.63
C TYR A 39 -27.37 -23.49 0.76
N ARG A 40 -27.07 -24.15 -0.35
CA ARG A 40 -25.96 -25.10 -0.47
C ARG A 40 -25.04 -24.65 -1.57
N VAL A 41 -23.76 -24.98 -1.45
CA VAL A 41 -22.79 -24.80 -2.52
C VAL A 41 -21.90 -26.02 -2.62
N VAL A 42 -21.67 -26.50 -3.84
CA VAL A 42 -20.79 -27.65 -4.11
C VAL A 42 -19.47 -27.11 -4.64
N MET A 43 -18.37 -27.44 -3.96
CA MET A 43 -17.03 -26.94 -4.26
C MET A 43 -16.04 -28.08 -4.49
N ALA A 44 -15.04 -27.85 -5.34
CA ALA A 44 -13.93 -28.78 -5.54
C ALA A 44 -12.96 -28.81 -4.33
N ASP A 45 -12.83 -27.69 -3.63
CA ASP A 45 -11.99 -27.57 -2.45
C ASP A 45 -12.57 -26.51 -1.50
N ALA A 46 -12.79 -26.90 -0.25
CA ALA A 46 -13.24 -26.05 0.85
C ALA A 46 -12.23 -26.06 2.01
N SER A 47 -10.95 -26.30 1.72
CA SER A 47 -9.90 -26.43 2.73
C SER A 47 -9.81 -25.22 3.65
N GLY A 48 -9.85 -25.49 4.96
CA GLY A 48 -9.79 -24.50 6.02
C GLY A 48 -11.11 -23.80 6.33
N LEU A 49 -12.20 -24.10 5.61
CA LEU A 49 -13.53 -23.61 5.96
C LEU A 49 -14.16 -24.52 7.03
N GLU A 50 -14.73 -23.91 8.07
CA GLU A 50 -15.32 -24.59 9.20
C GLU A 50 -16.79 -24.20 9.43
N ALA A 51 -17.51 -25.03 10.17
CA ALA A 51 -18.85 -24.68 10.63
C ALA A 51 -18.76 -23.50 11.62
N GLY A 52 -19.56 -22.47 11.37
CA GLY A 52 -19.50 -21.21 12.11
C GLY A 52 -18.74 -20.09 11.39
N ASP A 53 -18.05 -20.38 10.28
CA ASP A 53 -17.37 -19.35 9.50
C ASP A 53 -18.35 -18.33 8.91
N VAL A 54 -17.88 -17.10 8.75
CA VAL A 54 -18.71 -15.98 8.33
C VAL A 54 -19.03 -16.05 6.84
N VAL A 55 -20.25 -15.71 6.46
CA VAL A 55 -20.63 -15.50 5.06
C VAL A 55 -20.72 -14.00 4.79
N ARG A 56 -20.08 -13.52 3.72
CA ARG A 56 -19.99 -12.10 3.37
C ARG A 56 -20.44 -11.81 1.95
N VAL A 57 -21.13 -10.69 1.77
CA VAL A 57 -21.38 -10.07 0.45
C VAL A 57 -20.66 -8.73 0.43
N ALA A 58 -19.78 -8.51 -0.56
CA ALA A 58 -19.01 -7.28 -0.69
C ALA A 58 -18.28 -6.84 0.61
N GLY A 59 -17.81 -7.81 1.40
CA GLY A 59 -17.12 -7.58 2.67
C GLY A 59 -18.03 -7.37 3.90
N VAL A 60 -19.35 -7.30 3.73
CA VAL A 60 -20.31 -7.20 4.83
C VAL A 60 -20.78 -8.60 5.21
N ARG A 61 -20.79 -8.92 6.51
CA ARG A 61 -21.37 -10.16 7.02
C ARG A 61 -22.88 -10.18 6.78
N VAL A 62 -23.34 -11.26 6.17
CA VAL A 62 -24.76 -11.48 5.84
C VAL A 62 -25.24 -12.86 6.27
N GLY A 63 -24.38 -13.69 6.86
CA GLY A 63 -24.72 -15.08 7.15
C GLY A 63 -23.60 -15.86 7.83
N GLN A 64 -23.78 -17.17 7.90
CA GLN A 64 -22.84 -18.09 8.53
C GLN A 64 -22.89 -19.48 7.87
N VAL A 65 -21.76 -20.18 7.89
CA VAL A 65 -21.65 -21.58 7.45
C VAL A 65 -22.23 -22.48 8.52
N ASP A 66 -23.18 -23.34 8.14
CA ASP A 66 -23.83 -24.28 9.04
C ASP A 66 -23.04 -25.59 9.17
N GLY A 67 -22.42 -26.03 8.07
CA GLY A 67 -21.64 -27.25 8.05
C GLY A 67 -21.12 -27.63 6.68
N LEU A 68 -20.22 -28.61 6.68
CA LEU A 68 -19.60 -29.17 5.49
C LEU A 68 -19.84 -30.67 5.45
N SER A 69 -20.12 -31.20 4.27
CA SER A 69 -20.32 -32.63 4.02
C SER A 69 -19.72 -33.03 2.68
N VAL A 70 -19.48 -34.32 2.48
CA VAL A 70 -19.05 -34.83 1.17
C VAL A 70 -20.26 -34.85 0.26
N ALA A 71 -20.15 -34.24 -0.93
CA ALA A 71 -21.28 -34.17 -1.86
C ALA A 71 -21.64 -35.57 -2.40
N ASP A 72 -22.93 -35.88 -2.48
CA ASP A 72 -23.42 -37.14 -3.02
C ASP A 72 -23.20 -37.20 -4.55
N GLY A 73 -22.44 -38.20 -5.03
CA GLY A 73 -22.32 -38.51 -6.46
C GLY A 73 -21.05 -38.06 -7.18
N GLY A 74 -20.02 -37.58 -6.49
CA GLY A 74 -18.72 -37.28 -7.08
C GLY A 74 -17.57 -37.54 -6.11
N GLU A 75 -16.61 -38.38 -6.53
CA GLU A 75 -15.36 -38.56 -5.78
C GLU A 75 -14.63 -37.21 -5.74
N ASN A 76 -14.51 -36.61 -4.54
CA ASN A 76 -13.77 -35.38 -4.23
C ASN A 76 -14.52 -34.03 -4.36
N LEU A 77 -15.84 -33.99 -4.16
CA LEU A 77 -16.57 -32.71 -4.01
C LEU A 77 -17.07 -32.51 -2.57
N VAL A 78 -17.08 -31.26 -2.12
CA VAL A 78 -17.56 -30.87 -0.79
C VAL A 78 -18.83 -30.03 -0.96
N GLU A 79 -19.90 -30.41 -0.26
CA GLU A 79 -21.09 -29.59 -0.11
C GLU A 79 -20.98 -28.76 1.18
N VAL A 80 -21.12 -27.44 1.05
CA VAL A 80 -21.16 -26.49 2.16
C VAL A 80 -22.59 -25.98 2.31
N ALA A 81 -23.18 -26.19 3.48
CA ALA A 81 -24.46 -25.61 3.86
C ALA A 81 -24.23 -24.29 4.59
N PHE A 82 -24.96 -23.25 4.21
CA PHE A 82 -24.86 -21.94 4.83
C PHE A 82 -26.19 -21.20 4.73
N HIS A 83 -26.41 -20.25 5.63
CA HIS A 83 -27.60 -19.41 5.61
C HIS A 83 -27.22 -17.93 5.44
N VAL A 84 -28.15 -17.17 4.85
CA VAL A 84 -28.00 -15.72 4.61
C VAL A 84 -29.25 -15.00 5.11
N GLU A 85 -29.10 -13.77 5.61
CA GLU A 85 -30.19 -12.88 6.02
C GLU A 85 -31.21 -12.69 4.87
N GLU A 86 -32.50 -12.72 5.19
CA GLU A 86 -33.58 -12.72 4.18
C GLU A 86 -33.63 -11.47 3.29
N ASP A 87 -33.10 -10.35 3.79
CA ASP A 87 -32.99 -9.06 3.08
C ASP A 87 -31.90 -9.05 1.99
N GLN A 88 -31.04 -10.08 1.95
CA GLN A 88 -30.02 -10.27 0.93
C GLN A 88 -30.32 -11.51 0.07
N PRO A 89 -31.28 -11.43 -0.88
CA PRO A 89 -31.54 -12.54 -1.79
C PRO A 89 -30.32 -12.83 -2.67
N LEU A 90 -30.06 -14.10 -2.93
CA LEU A 90 -29.04 -14.55 -3.88
C LEU A 90 -29.67 -14.77 -5.26
N THR A 91 -28.89 -14.58 -6.32
CA THR A 91 -29.32 -14.89 -7.69
C THR A 91 -28.57 -16.10 -8.25
N ASP A 92 -29.07 -16.68 -9.33
CA ASP A 92 -28.40 -17.77 -10.07
C ASP A 92 -27.06 -17.35 -10.71
N ALA A 93 -26.75 -16.05 -10.72
CA ALA A 93 -25.48 -15.48 -11.14
C ALA A 93 -24.45 -15.35 -9.99
N THR A 94 -24.83 -15.70 -8.76
CA THR A 94 -23.95 -15.60 -7.58
C THR A 94 -22.74 -16.51 -7.72
N GLN A 95 -21.55 -15.95 -7.54
CA GLN A 95 -20.31 -16.70 -7.40
C GLN A 95 -19.93 -16.84 -5.94
N VAL A 96 -19.39 -18.00 -5.57
CA VAL A 96 -19.00 -18.31 -4.20
C VAL A 96 -17.51 -18.55 -4.14
N LEU A 97 -16.82 -17.86 -3.24
CA LEU A 97 -15.38 -17.95 -3.09
C LEU A 97 -15.03 -18.21 -1.62
N VAL A 98 -14.04 -19.06 -1.37
CA VAL A 98 -13.46 -19.20 -0.02
C VAL A 98 -12.24 -18.29 0.08
N ARG A 99 -12.22 -17.37 1.05
CA ARG A 99 -11.13 -16.41 1.25
C ARG A 99 -10.58 -16.45 2.67
N TYR A 100 -9.35 -15.95 2.83
CA TYR A 100 -8.75 -15.75 4.15
C TYR A 100 -9.43 -14.58 4.86
N GLU A 101 -9.92 -14.83 6.07
CA GLU A 101 -10.43 -13.78 6.96
C GLU A 101 -9.26 -13.00 7.59
N ASN A 102 -8.20 -13.70 7.97
CA ASN A 102 -7.03 -13.12 8.61
C ASN A 102 -5.74 -13.88 8.26
N LEU A 103 -4.61 -13.41 8.83
CA LEU A 103 -3.29 -13.99 8.59
C LEU A 103 -3.01 -15.28 9.39
N LEU A 104 -3.92 -15.69 10.28
CA LEU A 104 -3.77 -16.89 11.11
C LEU A 104 -4.29 -18.15 10.42
N GLY A 105 -5.04 -18.00 9.33
CA GLY A 105 -5.53 -19.11 8.52
C GLY A 105 -7.05 -19.23 8.47
N ASP A 106 -7.77 -18.45 9.28
CA ASP A 106 -9.23 -18.47 9.34
C ASP A 106 -9.84 -18.11 7.98
N ARG A 107 -10.98 -18.73 7.65
CA ARG A 107 -11.65 -18.60 6.36
C ARG A 107 -13.02 -17.97 6.51
N TYR A 108 -13.49 -17.41 5.40
CA TYR A 108 -14.87 -16.96 5.27
C TYR A 108 -15.37 -17.24 3.85
N LEU A 109 -16.69 -17.35 3.72
CA LEU A 109 -17.36 -17.56 2.45
C LEU A 109 -17.75 -16.20 1.85
N GLU A 110 -17.21 -15.84 0.69
CA GLU A 110 -17.57 -14.63 -0.04
C GLU A 110 -18.58 -14.94 -1.14
N LEU A 111 -19.69 -14.23 -1.13
CA LEU A 111 -20.74 -14.25 -2.15
C LEU A 111 -20.58 -13.01 -3.03
N GLN A 112 -20.23 -13.23 -4.29
CA GLN A 112 -20.12 -12.17 -5.30
C GLN A 112 -21.35 -12.21 -6.20
N GLN A 113 -22.16 -11.14 -6.13
CA GLN A 113 -23.35 -10.97 -6.95
C GLN A 113 -23.12 -9.86 -7.98
N PRO A 114 -23.14 -10.16 -9.28
CA PRO A 114 -23.14 -9.12 -10.31
C PRO A 114 -24.43 -8.29 -10.20
N PRO A 115 -24.36 -6.94 -10.23
CA PRO A 115 -25.55 -6.11 -10.08
C PRO A 115 -26.50 -6.28 -11.28
N GLY A 116 -27.76 -6.61 -10.99
CA GLY A 116 -28.83 -6.67 -11.99
C GLY A 116 -28.84 -7.93 -12.86
N GLU A 117 -28.03 -8.95 -12.54
CA GLU A 117 -28.01 -10.21 -13.28
C GLU A 117 -28.65 -11.36 -12.48
N GLY A 118 -29.40 -12.19 -13.20
CA GLY A 118 -29.87 -13.48 -12.72
C GLY A 118 -31.26 -13.51 -12.11
N ALA A 119 -31.85 -14.71 -12.07
CA ALA A 119 -33.11 -14.95 -11.37
C ALA A 119 -32.84 -15.20 -9.87
N PRO A 120 -33.74 -14.79 -8.96
CA PRO A 120 -33.61 -15.09 -7.53
C PRO A 120 -33.54 -16.61 -7.30
N LEU A 121 -32.58 -17.05 -6.49
CA LEU A 121 -32.49 -18.44 -6.05
C LEU A 121 -33.58 -18.73 -5.02
N ALA A 122 -34.20 -19.90 -5.13
CA ALA A 122 -35.10 -20.41 -4.12
C ALA A 122 -34.32 -20.79 -2.84
N ALA A 123 -34.99 -20.71 -1.69
CA ALA A 123 -34.41 -21.23 -0.45
C ALA A 123 -34.12 -22.74 -0.59
N GLY A 124 -32.96 -23.16 -0.08
CA GLY A 124 -32.44 -24.52 -0.16
C GLY A 124 -31.79 -24.88 -1.50
N ALA A 125 -31.71 -23.94 -2.45
CA ALA A 125 -31.07 -24.18 -3.74
C ALA A 125 -29.57 -24.42 -3.59
N THR A 126 -29.04 -25.26 -4.50
CA THR A 126 -27.63 -25.62 -4.56
C THR A 126 -26.93 -24.83 -5.66
N ILE A 127 -25.89 -24.09 -5.29
CA ILE A 127 -24.98 -23.41 -6.22
C ILE A 127 -23.98 -24.45 -6.74
N PRO A 128 -23.88 -24.64 -8.06
CA PRO A 128 -23.04 -25.66 -8.67
C PRO A 128 -21.56 -25.25 -8.70
N VAL A 129 -20.68 -26.25 -8.87
CA VAL A 129 -19.22 -26.09 -8.78
C VAL A 129 -18.62 -25.11 -9.78
N ASP A 130 -19.23 -24.93 -10.96
CA ASP A 130 -18.81 -23.96 -11.98
C ASP A 130 -18.96 -22.50 -11.52
N ARG A 131 -19.72 -22.27 -10.45
CA ARG A 131 -19.89 -20.95 -9.81
C ARG A 131 -19.06 -20.79 -8.54
N THR A 132 -18.09 -21.68 -8.34
CA THR A 132 -17.27 -21.68 -7.14
C THR A 132 -15.81 -21.47 -7.48
N THR A 133 -15.13 -20.68 -6.66
CA THR A 133 -13.66 -20.56 -6.70
C THR A 133 -13.12 -21.15 -5.41
N PRO A 134 -12.27 -22.18 -5.48
CA PRO A 134 -11.67 -22.77 -4.29
C PRO A 134 -10.76 -21.77 -3.57
N ALA A 135 -10.41 -22.10 -2.33
CA ALA A 135 -9.51 -21.27 -1.54
C ALA A 135 -8.14 -21.12 -2.23
N LEU A 136 -7.51 -19.95 -2.05
CA LEU A 136 -6.11 -19.79 -2.44
C LEU A 136 -5.23 -20.75 -1.61
N ASP A 137 -4.56 -21.67 -2.28
CA ASP A 137 -3.55 -22.54 -1.70
C ASP A 137 -2.22 -21.77 -1.57
N LEU A 138 -1.87 -21.41 -0.33
CA LEU A 138 -0.65 -20.69 -0.02
C LEU A 138 0.60 -21.55 -0.29
N ASP A 139 0.51 -22.88 -0.17
CA ASP A 139 1.63 -23.77 -0.49
C ASP A 139 1.90 -23.77 -2.00
N VAL A 140 0.86 -23.81 -2.83
CA VAL A 140 1.01 -23.68 -4.29
C VAL A 140 1.62 -22.31 -4.64
N LEU A 141 1.16 -21.24 -4.00
CA LEU A 141 1.72 -19.90 -4.20
C LEU A 141 3.20 -19.84 -3.81
N LEU A 142 3.57 -20.27 -2.60
CA LEU A 142 4.94 -20.27 -2.09
C LEU A 142 5.85 -21.18 -2.92
N ASN A 143 5.35 -22.34 -3.35
CA ASN A 143 6.07 -23.23 -4.25
C ASN A 143 6.25 -22.61 -5.64
N GLY A 144 5.28 -21.83 -6.12
CA GLY A 144 5.36 -21.04 -7.36
C GLY A 144 6.43 -19.94 -7.32
N PHE A 145 6.77 -19.42 -6.12
CA PHE A 145 7.87 -18.48 -5.95
C PHE A 145 9.26 -19.16 -5.86
N ARG A 146 9.34 -20.47 -5.56
CA ARG A 146 10.63 -21.19 -5.45
C ARG A 146 11.51 -21.08 -6.71
N PRO A 147 11.01 -21.16 -7.96
CA PRO A 147 11.82 -20.95 -9.15
C PRO A 147 12.45 -19.55 -9.23
N LEU A 148 11.74 -18.51 -8.77
CA LEU A 148 12.29 -17.15 -8.69
C LEU A 148 13.43 -17.07 -7.67
N PHE A 149 13.26 -17.70 -6.50
CA PHE A 149 14.33 -17.78 -5.50
C PHE A 149 15.51 -18.66 -5.92
N ARG A 150 15.27 -19.67 -6.78
CA ARG A 150 16.35 -20.48 -7.39
C ARG A 150 17.10 -19.73 -8.48
N GLY A 151 16.45 -18.80 -9.19
CA GLY A 151 17.08 -17.90 -10.15
C GLY A 151 17.93 -16.81 -9.50
N LEU A 152 17.71 -16.53 -8.22
CA LEU A 152 18.57 -15.67 -7.40
C LEU A 152 19.73 -16.51 -6.83
N GLU A 153 20.87 -16.51 -7.53
CA GLU A 153 22.09 -17.13 -7.03
C GLU A 153 22.47 -16.50 -5.67
N PRO A 154 22.71 -17.28 -4.60
CA PRO A 154 23.09 -16.75 -3.29
C PRO A 154 24.30 -15.82 -3.36
N GLY A 155 25.22 -16.07 -4.29
CA GLY A 155 26.35 -15.19 -4.60
C GLY A 155 25.93 -13.80 -5.06
N GLN A 156 24.94 -13.70 -5.95
CA GLN A 156 24.44 -12.43 -6.49
C GLN A 156 23.67 -11.62 -5.43
N VAL A 157 22.92 -12.29 -4.56
CA VAL A 157 22.24 -11.62 -3.43
C VAL A 157 23.26 -11.09 -2.42
N ASN A 158 24.28 -11.88 -2.10
CA ASN A 158 25.34 -11.46 -1.19
C ASN A 158 26.22 -10.36 -1.78
N GLU A 159 26.47 -10.39 -3.09
CA GLU A 159 27.17 -9.34 -3.83
C GLU A 159 26.34 -8.04 -3.88
N LEU A 160 25.04 -8.13 -4.14
CA LEU A 160 24.12 -6.98 -4.10
C LEU A 160 24.05 -6.37 -2.69
N ALA A 161 23.90 -7.20 -1.65
CA ALA A 161 23.90 -6.75 -0.26
C ALA A 161 25.25 -6.13 0.13
N SER A 162 26.37 -6.71 -0.27
CA SER A 162 27.71 -6.17 -0.03
C SER A 162 27.94 -4.86 -0.76
N ASN A 163 27.47 -4.73 -1.99
CA ASN A 163 27.54 -3.50 -2.78
C ASN A 163 26.63 -2.41 -2.22
N LEU A 164 25.45 -2.77 -1.72
CA LEU A 164 24.56 -1.84 -1.02
C LEU A 164 25.19 -1.36 0.29
N ILE A 165 25.77 -2.26 1.08
CA ILE A 165 26.51 -1.93 2.30
C ILE A 165 27.71 -1.04 1.97
N ALA A 166 28.51 -1.38 0.95
CA ALA A 166 29.64 -0.58 0.51
C ALA A 166 29.19 0.81 0.04
N THR A 167 28.08 0.91 -0.69
CA THR A 167 27.52 2.19 -1.15
C THR A 167 27.01 3.04 0.00
N LEU A 168 26.28 2.45 0.95
CA LEU A 168 25.81 3.13 2.15
C LEU A 168 26.96 3.53 3.10
N GLN A 169 28.06 2.79 3.08
CA GLN A 169 29.31 3.11 3.80
C GLN A 169 30.23 4.07 3.03
N GLY A 170 29.80 4.59 1.86
CA GLY A 170 30.58 5.52 1.05
C GLY A 170 31.81 4.90 0.36
N ARG A 171 31.89 3.57 0.30
CA ARG A 171 32.92 2.75 -0.37
C ARG A 171 32.44 2.14 -1.69
N GLY A 172 31.27 2.54 -2.19
CA GLY A 172 30.72 2.00 -3.44
C GLY A 172 31.69 2.25 -4.60
N GLY A 173 32.07 1.18 -5.29
CA GLY A 173 32.93 1.25 -6.48
C GLY A 173 32.42 2.30 -7.45
N THR A 174 33.35 3.00 -8.10
CA THR A 174 33.04 4.06 -9.05
C THR A 174 32.02 3.55 -10.07
N VAL A 175 31.08 4.42 -10.46
CA VAL A 175 30.10 4.19 -11.55
C VAL A 175 30.80 3.61 -12.80
N GLU A 176 32.06 3.96 -12.98
CA GLU A 176 33.07 3.40 -13.89
C GLU A 176 33.18 1.86 -13.89
N SER A 177 33.18 1.21 -12.72
CA SER A 177 33.29 -0.25 -12.59
C SER A 177 32.03 -0.99 -13.02
N LEU A 178 30.86 -0.36 -12.84
CA LEU A 178 29.58 -0.90 -13.29
C LEU A 178 29.42 -0.67 -14.81
N LEU A 179 29.81 0.52 -15.30
CA LEU A 179 29.82 0.85 -16.74
C LEU A 179 30.83 0.01 -17.53
N ALA A 180 32.01 -0.30 -16.98
CA ALA A 180 33.00 -1.16 -17.62
C ALA A 180 32.50 -2.60 -17.79
N ARG A 181 31.75 -3.11 -16.81
CA ARG A 181 31.13 -4.46 -16.87
C ARG A 181 29.95 -4.51 -17.83
N THR A 182 29.17 -3.44 -17.92
CA THR A 182 28.10 -3.31 -18.93
C THR A 182 28.68 -3.15 -20.34
N GLY A 183 29.81 -2.43 -20.49
CA GLY A 183 30.54 -2.28 -21.74
C GLY A 183 31.17 -3.58 -22.24
N SER A 184 31.72 -4.42 -21.35
CA SER A 184 32.27 -5.73 -21.73
C SER A 184 31.16 -6.73 -22.11
N LEU A 185 29.99 -6.66 -21.46
CA LEU A 185 28.82 -7.45 -21.83
C LEU A 185 28.25 -7.05 -23.20
N THR A 186 28.24 -5.74 -23.50
CA THR A 186 27.75 -5.20 -24.78
C THR A 186 28.71 -5.50 -25.94
N ASN A 187 30.03 -5.45 -25.70
CA ASN A 187 31.03 -5.86 -26.70
C ASN A 187 31.03 -7.38 -26.96
N GLY A 188 30.81 -8.20 -25.92
CA GLY A 188 30.63 -9.65 -26.09
C GLY A 188 29.43 -10.00 -26.98
N LEU A 189 28.32 -9.27 -26.82
CA LEU A 189 27.12 -9.45 -27.64
C LEU A 189 27.30 -8.97 -29.11
N ALA A 190 28.21 -8.02 -29.35
CA ALA A 190 28.55 -7.56 -30.70
C ALA A 190 29.47 -8.55 -31.45
N ASP A 191 30.34 -9.28 -30.74
CA ASP A 191 31.20 -10.32 -31.31
C ASP A 191 30.44 -11.63 -31.62
N ASP A 192 29.36 -11.93 -30.88
CA ASP A 192 28.48 -13.10 -31.13
C ASP A 192 27.73 -13.03 -32.47
N GLY A 193 27.62 -11.85 -33.09
CA GLY A 193 27.08 -11.72 -34.45
C GLY A 193 27.86 -12.53 -35.50
N LYS A 194 29.19 -12.70 -35.31
CA LYS A 194 30.02 -13.55 -36.17
C LYS A 194 29.80 -15.04 -35.89
N ALA A 195 29.56 -15.40 -34.62
CA ALA A 195 29.25 -16.77 -34.22
C ALA A 195 27.90 -17.22 -34.81
N ILE A 196 26.88 -16.36 -34.77
CA ILE A 196 25.56 -16.62 -35.35
C ILE A 196 25.66 -16.75 -36.89
N THR A 197 26.40 -15.87 -37.55
CA THR A 197 26.62 -15.97 -39.01
C THR A 197 27.35 -17.26 -39.38
N SER A 198 28.38 -17.64 -38.61
CA SER A 198 29.10 -18.91 -38.81
C SER A 198 28.22 -20.13 -38.55
N LEU A 199 27.30 -20.06 -37.58
CA LEU A 199 26.36 -21.14 -37.29
C LEU A 199 25.36 -21.33 -38.44
N ILE A 200 24.88 -20.22 -39.02
CA ILE A 200 24.00 -20.21 -40.19
C ILE A 200 24.70 -20.81 -41.41
N ASP A 201 25.94 -20.39 -41.69
CA ASP A 201 26.72 -20.89 -42.83
C ASP A 201 27.01 -22.39 -42.70
N ASN A 202 27.37 -22.85 -41.50
CA ASN A 202 27.57 -24.28 -41.23
C ASN A 202 26.28 -25.09 -41.34
N LEU A 203 25.14 -24.50 -40.94
CA LEU A 203 23.84 -25.13 -41.12
C LEU A 203 23.49 -25.23 -42.62
N ASP A 204 23.80 -24.22 -43.43
CA ASP A 204 23.52 -24.24 -44.88
C ASP A 204 24.31 -25.34 -45.60
N VAL A 205 25.57 -25.56 -45.20
CA VAL A 205 26.41 -26.65 -45.70
C VAL A 205 25.88 -28.03 -45.29
N LEU A 206 25.46 -28.18 -44.03
CA LEU A 206 24.85 -29.42 -43.53
C LEU A 206 23.51 -29.74 -44.22
N LEU A 207 22.71 -28.71 -44.49
CA LEU A 207 21.40 -28.85 -45.13
C LEU A 207 21.50 -29.13 -46.64
N GLY A 208 22.51 -28.59 -47.33
CA GLY A 208 22.82 -28.97 -48.71
C GLY A 208 23.26 -30.44 -48.86
N SER A 209 23.77 -31.05 -47.79
CA SER A 209 24.19 -32.47 -47.77
C SER A 209 23.03 -33.45 -47.45
N LEU A 210 21.92 -32.95 -46.88
CA LEU A 210 20.79 -33.76 -46.39
C LEU A 210 19.60 -33.86 -47.37
N ASP A 211 19.75 -33.43 -48.63
CA ASP A 211 18.66 -33.22 -49.60
C ASP A 211 17.88 -34.49 -50.06
N SER A 212 18.14 -35.66 -49.50
CA SER A 212 17.56 -36.92 -50.04
C SER A 212 16.44 -37.58 -49.22
N ARG A 213 16.10 -37.17 -47.98
CA ARG A 213 15.06 -37.86 -47.20
C ARG A 213 14.18 -36.93 -46.36
N ASP A 214 12.87 -37.12 -46.50
CA ASP A 214 11.73 -36.49 -45.81
C ASP A 214 11.30 -35.05 -46.17
N ALA A 215 10.00 -34.91 -46.46
CA ALA A 215 9.33 -33.64 -46.78
C ALA A 215 8.97 -32.83 -45.53
N GLN A 216 8.64 -33.49 -44.41
CA GLN A 216 8.35 -32.82 -43.13
C GLN A 216 9.59 -32.21 -42.49
N LEU A 217 10.74 -32.87 -42.60
CA LEU A 217 12.01 -32.35 -42.11
C LEU A 217 12.40 -31.07 -42.87
N ARG A 218 12.22 -31.06 -44.20
CA ARG A 218 12.43 -29.86 -45.05
C ARG A 218 11.55 -28.68 -44.64
N GLN A 219 10.29 -28.90 -44.29
CA GLN A 219 9.38 -27.82 -43.89
C GLN A 219 9.76 -27.21 -42.54
N THR A 220 10.14 -28.03 -41.55
CA THR A 220 10.59 -27.56 -40.24
C THR A 220 11.91 -26.80 -40.32
N ILE A 221 12.85 -27.32 -41.11
CA ILE A 221 14.13 -26.67 -41.38
C ILE A 221 13.94 -25.34 -42.12
N GLY A 222 13.03 -25.29 -43.09
CA GLY A 222 12.68 -24.05 -43.78
C GLY A 222 12.16 -22.97 -42.83
N LYS A 223 11.25 -23.34 -41.91
CA LYS A 223 10.74 -22.42 -40.87
C LYS A 223 11.84 -21.96 -39.91
N PHE A 224 12.72 -22.87 -39.48
CA PHE A 224 13.85 -22.53 -38.63
C PHE A 224 14.81 -21.56 -39.33
N ARG A 225 15.13 -21.79 -40.61
CA ARG A 225 15.92 -20.87 -41.43
C ARG A 225 15.26 -19.48 -41.52
N THR A 226 13.95 -19.42 -41.75
CA THR A 226 13.22 -18.14 -41.77
C THR A 226 13.34 -17.41 -40.44
N LEU A 227 13.17 -18.10 -39.30
CA LEU A 227 13.30 -17.53 -37.97
C LEU A 227 14.72 -16.99 -37.72
N VAL A 228 15.75 -17.79 -38.01
CA VAL A 228 17.14 -17.42 -37.78
C VAL A 228 17.57 -16.28 -38.71
N SER A 229 17.14 -16.28 -39.97
CA SER A 229 17.41 -15.19 -40.92
C SER A 229 16.69 -13.89 -40.55
N GLY A 230 15.46 -13.98 -40.01
CA GLY A 230 14.73 -12.84 -39.48
C GLY A 230 15.44 -12.23 -38.28
N LEU A 231 15.86 -13.07 -37.33
CA LEU A 231 16.62 -12.64 -36.15
C LEU A 231 17.98 -12.00 -36.53
N ALA A 232 18.67 -12.55 -37.54
CA ALA A 232 19.90 -11.98 -38.06
C ALA A 232 19.67 -10.63 -38.79
N LYS A 233 18.51 -10.44 -39.40
CA LYS A 233 18.13 -9.16 -40.04
C LYS A 233 17.77 -8.09 -39.01
N ASP A 234 17.21 -8.50 -37.88
CA ASP A 234 16.81 -7.62 -36.78
C ASP A 234 17.95 -7.32 -35.78
N LYS A 235 19.17 -7.85 -36.03
CA LYS A 235 20.35 -7.62 -35.19
C LYS A 235 20.73 -6.13 -35.07
N ASP A 236 20.59 -5.35 -36.14
CA ASP A 236 20.98 -3.95 -36.16
C ASP A 236 19.99 -3.06 -35.36
N PRO A 237 18.66 -3.22 -35.50
CA PRO A 237 17.68 -2.61 -34.60
C PRO A 237 17.86 -2.97 -33.13
N ILE A 238 18.18 -4.23 -32.82
CA ILE A 238 18.40 -4.70 -31.44
C ILE A 238 19.67 -4.06 -30.86
N ALA A 239 20.77 -4.06 -31.62
CA ALA A 239 22.02 -3.42 -31.21
C ALA A 239 21.85 -1.90 -31.00
N ALA A 240 21.07 -1.24 -31.87
CA ALA A 240 20.73 0.17 -31.71
C ALA A 240 19.93 0.43 -30.42
N SER A 241 18.96 -0.43 -30.11
CA SER A 241 18.14 -0.30 -28.89
C SER A 241 18.97 -0.49 -27.61
N VAL A 242 19.89 -1.46 -27.60
CA VAL A 242 20.84 -1.68 -26.48
C VAL A 242 21.75 -0.47 -26.31
N THR A 243 22.23 0.11 -27.42
CA THR A 243 23.05 1.33 -27.39
C THR A 243 22.29 2.50 -26.80
N SER A 244 21.03 2.71 -27.18
CA SER A 244 20.18 3.76 -26.62
C SER A 244 19.92 3.57 -25.12
N ILE A 245 19.70 2.34 -24.66
CA ILE A 245 19.54 2.03 -23.22
C ILE A 245 20.80 2.39 -22.44
N ASN A 246 21.99 2.02 -22.97
CA ASN A 246 23.27 2.38 -22.35
C ASN A 246 23.47 3.89 -22.27
N GLN A 247 23.05 4.63 -23.31
CA GLN A 247 23.16 6.09 -23.36
C GLN A 247 22.24 6.77 -22.33
N MET A 248 20.99 6.30 -22.20
CA MET A 248 20.07 6.80 -21.16
C MET A 248 20.58 6.48 -19.75
N ALA A 249 21.14 5.29 -19.54
CA ALA A 249 21.69 4.90 -18.25
C ALA A 249 22.88 5.79 -17.85
N ALA A 250 23.73 6.17 -18.81
CA ALA A 250 24.82 7.12 -18.59
C ALA A 250 24.28 8.51 -18.20
N THR A 251 23.31 9.04 -18.94
CA THR A 251 22.69 10.34 -18.61
C THR A 251 22.02 10.33 -17.23
N LEU A 252 21.37 9.23 -16.85
CA LEU A 252 20.76 9.10 -15.53
C LEU A 252 21.82 9.03 -14.42
N ALA A 253 22.94 8.34 -14.66
CA ALA A 253 24.06 8.27 -13.74
C ALA A 253 24.72 9.65 -13.53
N ASP A 254 24.89 10.44 -14.59
CA ASP A 254 25.41 11.81 -14.54
C ASP A 254 24.47 12.71 -13.73
N LEU A 255 23.15 12.63 -13.96
CA LEU A 255 22.16 13.37 -13.18
C LEU A 255 22.21 13.02 -11.68
N PHE A 256 22.39 11.74 -11.33
CA PHE A 256 22.56 11.31 -9.94
C PHE A 256 23.89 11.78 -9.34
N HIS A 257 24.96 11.88 -10.14
CA HIS A 257 26.25 12.38 -9.69
C HIS A 257 26.18 13.88 -9.39
N GLU A 258 25.58 14.66 -10.28
CA GLU A 258 25.36 16.11 -10.10
C GLU A 258 24.38 16.41 -8.97
N GLY A 259 23.36 15.57 -8.76
CA GLY A 259 22.34 15.73 -7.70
C GLY A 259 22.81 15.39 -6.28
N ARG A 260 23.93 14.65 -6.11
CA ARG A 260 24.42 14.23 -4.78
C ARG A 260 24.95 15.38 -3.93
N GLU A 261 25.65 16.34 -4.54
CA GLU A 261 26.29 17.43 -3.79
C GLU A 261 25.27 18.41 -3.18
N PRO A 262 24.23 18.89 -3.91
CA PRO A 262 23.17 19.73 -3.32
C PRO A 262 22.40 19.04 -2.19
N PHE A 263 22.18 17.72 -2.31
CA PHE A 263 21.45 16.94 -1.31
C PHE A 263 22.24 16.81 -0.01
N LYS A 264 23.56 16.56 -0.11
CA LYS A 264 24.46 16.51 1.03
C LYS A 264 24.50 17.86 1.77
N GLN A 265 24.57 18.96 1.03
CA GLN A 265 24.54 20.32 1.61
C GLN A 265 23.21 20.60 2.32
N THR A 266 22.09 20.14 1.76
CA THR A 266 20.77 20.32 2.39
C THR A 266 20.64 19.51 3.68
N VAL A 267 21.12 18.26 3.71
CA VAL A 267 21.12 17.43 4.92
C VAL A 267 21.99 18.05 6.03
N ILE A 268 23.15 18.62 5.67
CA ILE A 268 24.01 19.36 6.61
C ILE A 268 23.27 20.59 7.15
N ALA A 269 22.69 21.41 6.27
CA ALA A 269 21.95 22.61 6.66
C ALA A 269 20.75 22.31 7.57
N VAL A 270 19.99 21.24 7.29
CA VAL A 270 18.86 20.79 8.11
C VAL A 270 19.34 20.30 9.48
N LYS A 271 20.45 19.55 9.53
CA LYS A 271 21.06 19.10 10.78
C LYS A 271 21.53 20.28 11.64
N ASP A 272 22.13 21.29 11.03
CA ASP A 272 22.59 22.48 11.74
C ASP A 272 21.43 23.33 12.25
N LEU A 273 20.37 23.48 11.46
CA LEU A 273 19.13 24.12 11.90
C LEU A 273 18.49 23.36 13.07
N ALA A 274 18.36 22.04 12.96
CA ALA A 274 17.81 21.20 14.03
C ALA A 274 18.64 21.31 15.32
N LYS A 275 19.97 21.34 15.19
CA LYS A 275 20.87 21.56 16.34
C LYS A 275 20.67 22.94 16.95
N LEU A 276 20.57 23.99 16.13
CA LEU A 276 20.34 25.36 16.60
C LEU A 276 19.01 25.50 17.34
N LEU A 277 17.94 24.90 16.81
CA LEU A 277 16.60 24.90 17.42
C LEU A 277 16.58 24.10 18.73
N ASN A 278 17.27 22.95 18.77
CA ASN A 278 17.37 22.12 19.98
C ASN A 278 18.21 22.80 21.07
N THR A 279 19.33 23.44 20.72
CA THR A 279 20.15 24.20 21.68
C THR A 279 19.41 25.41 22.24
N ASN A 280 18.57 26.07 21.44
CA ASN A 280 17.82 27.26 21.83
C ASN A 280 16.36 26.97 22.22
N THR A 281 15.99 25.72 22.52
CA THR A 281 14.60 25.33 22.80
C THR A 281 13.99 26.12 23.95
N ARG A 282 14.77 26.49 24.98
CA ARG A 282 14.27 27.33 26.07
C ARG A 282 13.88 28.74 25.61
N THR A 283 14.67 29.33 24.71
CA THR A 283 14.40 30.64 24.12
C THR A 283 13.23 30.56 23.16
N LEU A 284 13.19 29.52 22.32
CA LEU A 284 12.09 29.26 21.39
C LEU A 284 10.76 29.08 22.14
N ASN A 285 10.73 28.28 23.21
CA ASN A 285 9.53 28.09 24.03
C ASN A 285 9.10 29.38 24.72
N LYS A 286 10.03 30.22 25.18
CA LYS A 286 9.70 31.54 25.73
C LYS A 286 9.07 32.45 24.67
N VAL A 287 9.64 32.51 23.47
CA VAL A 287 9.11 33.31 22.36
C VAL A 287 7.73 32.80 21.95
N LEU A 288 7.57 31.49 21.74
CA LEU A 288 6.30 30.86 21.37
C LEU A 288 5.24 31.00 22.47
N ALA A 289 5.60 30.91 23.75
CA ALA A 289 4.67 31.14 24.85
C ALA A 289 4.25 32.62 24.98
N SER A 290 5.14 33.55 24.63
CA SER A 290 4.84 34.99 24.62
C SER A 290 4.08 35.45 23.36
N LEU A 291 4.13 34.66 22.28
CA LEU A 291 3.60 35.01 20.97
C LEU A 291 2.10 35.28 20.98
N PRO A 292 1.24 34.47 21.63
CA PRO A 292 -0.20 34.73 21.70
C PRO A 292 -0.52 36.05 22.42
N GLY A 293 0.20 36.37 23.49
CA GLY A 293 0.01 37.64 24.22
C GLY A 293 0.45 38.85 23.39
N ALA A 294 1.55 38.73 22.64
CA ALA A 294 1.99 39.76 21.69
C ALA A 294 0.99 39.94 20.55
N TYR A 295 0.46 38.84 19.99
CA TYR A 295 -0.58 38.86 18.95
C TYR A 295 -1.89 39.44 19.46
N GLN A 296 -2.34 39.11 20.67
CA GLN A 296 -3.52 39.72 21.30
C GLN A 296 -3.32 41.22 21.54
N THR A 297 -2.10 41.65 21.89
CA THR A 297 -1.80 43.07 22.05
C THR A 297 -1.81 43.79 20.69
N LEU A 298 -1.20 43.20 19.67
CA LEU A 298 -1.23 43.68 18.29
C LEU A 298 -2.66 43.71 17.73
N ASP A 299 -3.45 42.67 17.96
CA ASP A 299 -4.85 42.58 17.56
C ASP A 299 -5.70 43.58 18.33
N ARG A 300 -5.46 43.83 19.62
CA ARG A 300 -6.15 44.89 20.37
C ARG A 300 -5.82 46.27 19.83
N ILE A 301 -4.59 46.48 19.37
CA ILE A 301 -4.16 47.72 18.70
C ILE A 301 -4.77 47.82 17.30
N ALA A 302 -4.89 46.71 16.56
CA ALA A 302 -5.37 46.69 15.18
C ALA A 302 -6.91 46.63 15.04
N SER A 303 -7.62 46.02 15.99
CA SER A 303 -9.08 45.86 16.02
C SER A 303 -9.82 47.17 16.30
N HIS A 304 -9.16 48.12 16.95
CA HIS A 304 -9.58 49.51 16.92
C HIS A 304 -9.00 50.10 15.65
N GLY A 305 -9.75 50.09 14.54
CA GLY A 305 -9.33 50.52 13.19
C GLY A 305 -8.88 51.98 13.06
N ASN A 306 -7.92 52.41 13.87
CA ASN A 306 -7.34 53.73 13.87
C ASN A 306 -5.89 53.63 14.38
N ILE A 307 -4.99 53.57 13.42
CA ILE A 307 -3.54 53.41 13.56
C ILE A 307 -3.01 54.64 14.32
N PHE A 308 -2.73 54.48 15.62
CA PHE A 308 -2.25 55.50 16.58
C PHE A 308 -3.08 56.81 16.66
N ASN A 309 -4.03 56.89 17.59
CA ASN A 309 -4.61 58.17 17.99
C ASN A 309 -3.74 58.84 19.06
N PHE A 310 -2.95 59.83 18.67
CA PHE A 310 -2.28 60.73 19.61
C PHE A 310 -3.25 61.86 19.99
N TYR A 311 -3.64 61.94 21.26
CA TYR A 311 -4.45 63.04 21.78
C TYR A 311 -3.55 64.05 22.48
N LEU A 312 -3.55 65.30 22.00
CA LEU A 312 -2.81 66.38 22.64
C LEU A 312 -3.60 66.91 23.85
N CYS A 313 -3.45 66.25 25.00
CA CYS A 313 -4.22 66.60 26.21
C CYS A 313 -3.73 67.89 26.88
N SER A 314 -2.46 68.25 26.72
CA SER A 314 -1.95 69.54 27.19
C SER A 314 -0.76 69.99 26.37
N ALA A 315 -0.68 71.29 26.11
CA ALA A 315 0.48 71.92 25.49
C ALA A 315 0.95 73.10 26.33
N GLN A 316 2.27 73.21 26.51
CA GLN A 316 2.91 74.34 27.14
C GLN A 316 4.12 74.74 26.30
N VAL A 317 4.21 76.01 25.95
CA VAL A 317 5.32 76.52 25.16
C VAL A 317 6.27 77.26 26.09
N ALA A 318 7.54 76.87 26.04
CA ALA A 318 8.61 77.54 26.74
C ALA A 318 9.42 78.34 25.73
N ILE A 319 9.43 79.66 25.87
CA ILE A 319 10.18 80.57 24.99
C ILE A 319 11.26 81.28 25.79
N SER A 320 12.45 81.38 25.21
CA SER A 320 13.57 82.09 25.82
C SER A 320 13.36 83.59 25.67
N GLY A 321 13.12 84.27 26.78
CA GLY A 321 13.00 85.73 26.81
C GLY A 321 14.36 86.42 26.74
N PRO A 322 14.40 87.74 26.47
CA PRO A 322 15.64 88.51 26.46
C PRO A 322 16.34 88.39 27.83
N GLY A 323 17.59 87.90 27.84
CA GLY A 323 18.38 87.66 29.06
C GLY A 323 18.46 86.20 29.52
N GLY A 324 18.06 85.22 28.69
CA GLY A 324 18.30 83.79 28.93
C GLY A 324 17.36 83.14 29.96
N LYS A 325 16.36 83.87 30.48
CA LYS A 325 15.33 83.32 31.35
C LYS A 325 14.19 82.74 30.50
N THR A 326 13.90 81.45 30.69
CA THR A 326 12.80 80.76 30.00
C THR A 326 11.46 81.20 30.58
N ILE A 327 10.64 81.84 29.74
CA ILE A 327 9.26 82.21 30.08
C ILE A 327 8.37 81.10 29.54
N ARG A 328 7.60 80.47 30.43
CA ARG A 328 6.64 79.42 30.05
C ARG A 328 5.24 80.01 29.97
N THR A 329 4.52 79.70 28.90
CA THR A 329 3.11 80.08 28.77
C THR A 329 2.25 79.28 29.75
N PRO A 330 1.04 79.73 30.06
CA PRO A 330 0.06 78.90 30.78
C PRO A 330 -0.17 77.57 30.03
N VAL A 331 -0.35 76.48 30.77
CA VAL A 331 -0.63 75.16 30.17
C VAL A 331 -2.03 75.20 29.57
N VAL A 332 -2.13 75.05 28.26
CA VAL A 332 -3.42 74.90 27.59
C VAL A 332 -3.80 73.42 27.65
N ARG A 333 -4.85 73.10 28.40
CA ARG A 333 -5.38 71.73 28.51
C ARG A 333 -6.58 71.56 27.60
N SER A 334 -6.66 70.40 26.97
CA SER A 334 -7.81 70.01 26.17
C SER A 334 -8.99 69.68 27.09
N GLN A 335 -10.17 70.22 26.78
CA GLN A 335 -11.40 69.98 27.56
C GLN A 335 -12.23 68.78 27.04
N LEU A 336 -11.64 67.96 26.17
CA LEU A 336 -12.28 66.72 25.70
C LEU A 336 -12.38 65.72 26.85
N GLU A 337 -13.49 64.98 26.95
CA GLU A 337 -13.73 63.98 28.02
C GLU A 337 -12.63 62.93 28.15
N ARG A 338 -11.89 62.65 27.07
CA ARG A 338 -10.76 61.70 27.05
C ARG A 338 -9.46 62.25 27.64
N CYS A 339 -9.39 63.55 27.92
CA CYS A 339 -8.22 64.26 28.46
C CYS A 339 -8.46 64.90 29.85
N ASN A 340 -9.65 64.69 30.42
CA ASN A 340 -10.01 65.10 31.79
C ASN A 340 -9.63 64.04 32.82
#